data_AF-A0A962FI48-F1
#
_entry.id   AF-A0A962FI48-F1
#
_cell.length_a   1.000
_cell.length_b   1.000
_cell.length_c   1.000
_cell.angle_alpha   90.00
_cell.angle_beta   90.00
_cell.angle_gamma   90.00
#
_symmetry.space_group_name_H-M   'P 1'
#
loop_
_entity.id
_entity.type
_entity.pdbx_description
1 polymer ?
#
loop_
_entity_poly.entity_id
_entity_poly.type
_entity_poly.pdbx_seq_one_letter_code
_entity_poly.pdbx_strand_id
1 'polypeptide(L)'
;SGEHGDGMADLYSALLEALPEQTLPADEDEAEERKTFSDDEDGSELDITKPLRIAVVGRPNAGKSTLINRIIGEDRLLTGPEAGITRDS
;
A
#
# COMPACT_ATOMS: atom_id res chain seq x y z
N SER A 1 4.54 -10.54 -24.32
CA SER A 1 3.48 -9.51 -24.32
C SER A 1 3.63 -8.48 -23.21
N GLY A 2 3.78 -8.83 -21.92
CA GLY A 2 3.97 -7.82 -20.86
C GLY A 2 5.25 -6.97 -20.98
N GLU A 3 6.29 -7.50 -21.62
CA GLU A 3 7.58 -6.81 -21.82
C GLU A 3 7.54 -5.70 -22.88
N HIS A 4 6.51 -5.67 -23.75
CA HIS A 4 6.43 -4.74 -24.89
C HIS A 4 5.28 -3.72 -24.75
N GLY A 5 4.47 -3.79 -23.69
CA GLY A 5 3.39 -2.83 -23.42
C GLY A 5 2.15 -2.94 -24.31
N ASP A 6 2.15 -3.87 -25.27
CA ASP A 6 1.01 -4.09 -26.17
C ASP A 6 -0.21 -4.63 -25.42
N GLY A 7 -1.37 -3.98 -25.61
CA GLY A 7 -2.65 -4.36 -25.01
C GLY A 7 -2.99 -3.69 -23.66
N MET A 8 -2.11 -2.82 -23.14
CA MET A 8 -2.40 -2.07 -21.90
C MET A 8 -3.57 -1.10 -22.05
N ALA A 9 -3.78 -0.53 -23.23
CA ALA A 9 -4.90 0.37 -23.51
C ALA A 9 -6.25 -0.37 -23.52
N ASP A 10 -6.28 -1.58 -24.10
CA ASP A 10 -7.47 -2.43 -24.11
C ASP A 10 -7.78 -2.94 -22.70
N LEU A 11 -6.75 -3.33 -21.95
CA LEU A 11 -6.87 -3.69 -20.54
C LEU A 11 -7.42 -2.53 -19.71
N TYR A 12 -6.90 -1.31 -19.91
CA TYR A 12 -7.37 -0.13 -19.20
C TYR A 12 -8.84 0.18 -19.51
N SER A 13 -9.23 0.09 -20.78
CA SER A 13 -10.62 0.29 -21.21
C SER A 13 -11.56 -0.76 -20.60
N ALA A 14 -11.14 -2.03 -20.57
CA ALA A 14 -11.90 -3.11 -19.95
C ALA A 14 -12.03 -2.94 -18.43
N LEU A 15 -10.99 -2.41 -17.76
CA LEU A 15 -11.04 -2.11 -16.32
C LEU A 15 -12.00 -0.95 -16.00
N LEU A 16 -12.01 0.10 -16.82
CA LEU A 16 -12.96 1.21 -16.68
C LEU A 16 -14.42 0.73 -16.77
N GLU A 17 -14.71 -0.19 -17.69
CA GLU A 17 -16.05 -0.75 -17.86
C GLU A 17 -16.42 -1.69 -16.72
N ALA A 18 -15.50 -2.56 -16.29
CA ALA A 18 -15.78 -3.57 -15.27
C ALA A 18 -15.81 -3.00 -13.84
N LEU A 19 -15.04 -1.95 -13.56
CA LEU A 19 -14.82 -1.39 -12.23
C LEU A 19 -14.93 0.15 -12.23
N PRO A 20 -16.09 0.72 -12.62
CA PRO A 20 -16.23 2.16 -12.80
C PRO A 20 -15.94 2.94 -11.50
N GLU A 21 -16.44 2.50 -10.34
CA GLU A 21 -16.24 3.19 -9.05
C GLU A 21 -14.77 3.22 -8.58
N GLN A 22 -13.95 2.23 -8.96
CA GLN A 22 -12.55 2.11 -8.55
C GLN A 22 -11.57 2.78 -9.52
N THR A 23 -12.07 3.19 -10.68
CA THR A 23 -11.31 3.81 -11.76
C THR A 23 -11.67 5.27 -11.98
N LEU A 24 -12.66 5.79 -11.22
CA LEU A 24 -12.89 7.22 -11.12
C LEU A 24 -11.59 7.91 -10.68
N PRO A 25 -11.23 9.05 -11.29
CA PRO A 25 -10.17 9.89 -10.73
C PRO A 25 -10.55 10.22 -9.29
N ALA A 26 -9.59 10.07 -8.37
CA ALA A 26 -9.80 10.49 -6.99
C ALA A 26 -10.23 11.96 -6.99
N ASP A 27 -11.35 12.28 -6.35
CA ASP A 27 -11.90 13.63 -6.33
C ASP A 27 -10.82 14.61 -5.86
N GLU A 28 -10.44 15.55 -6.73
CA GLU A 28 -9.39 16.54 -6.45
C GLU A 28 -9.75 17.43 -5.24
N ASP A 29 -11.04 17.49 -4.89
CA ASP A 29 -11.59 18.25 -3.76
C ASP A 29 -11.23 17.65 -2.38
N GLU A 30 -10.87 16.36 -2.28
CA GLU A 30 -10.31 15.79 -1.03
C GLU A 30 -8.88 16.27 -0.76
N ALA A 31 -8.20 16.84 -1.77
CA ALA A 31 -6.84 17.35 -1.63
C ALA A 31 -6.76 18.70 -0.89
N GLU A 32 -7.88 19.40 -0.68
CA GLU A 32 -7.90 20.78 -0.16
C GLU A 32 -7.88 20.90 1.38
N GLU A 33 -8.13 19.83 2.15
CA GLU A 33 -7.93 19.84 3.62
C GLU A 33 -6.65 19.10 4.06
N ARG A 34 -5.51 19.36 3.40
CA ARG A 34 -4.21 18.96 3.97
C ARG A 34 -3.97 19.70 5.27
N LYS A 35 -4.34 19.08 6.40
CA LYS A 35 -3.91 19.51 7.74
C LYS A 35 -2.44 19.13 7.91
N THR A 36 -1.57 19.96 7.37
CA THR A 36 -0.13 19.85 7.55
C THR A 36 0.26 20.26 8.96
N PHE A 37 0.90 19.36 9.69
CA PHE A 37 1.64 19.72 10.90
C PHE A 37 3.12 19.85 10.52
N SER A 38 3.76 20.94 10.96
CA SER A 38 5.21 21.08 10.89
C SER A 38 5.83 20.32 12.06
N ASP A 39 6.63 19.31 11.76
CA ASP A 39 7.52 18.70 12.76
C ASP A 39 8.83 19.49 12.72
N ASP A 40 9.03 20.39 13.70
CA ASP A 40 10.11 21.38 13.72
C ASP A 40 11.53 20.76 13.80
N GLU A 41 11.64 19.42 13.90
CA GLU A 41 12.90 18.70 14.07
C GLU A 41 13.61 18.33 12.74
N ASP A 42 12.89 18.14 11.62
CA ASP A 42 13.48 17.81 10.30
C ASP A 42 12.88 18.62 9.12
N GLY A 43 11.98 19.58 9.40
CA GLY A 43 11.40 20.46 8.39
C GLY A 43 10.45 19.78 7.39
N SER A 44 10.05 18.53 7.66
CA SER A 44 9.06 17.82 6.86
C SER A 44 7.63 18.24 7.24
N GLU A 45 6.82 18.59 6.23
CA GLU A 45 5.38 18.72 6.41
C GLU A 45 4.73 17.33 6.52
N LEU A 46 4.11 17.04 7.66
CA LEU A 46 3.34 15.82 7.88
C LEU A 46 1.91 16.03 7.43
N ASP A 47 1.53 15.36 6.34
CA ASP A 47 0.17 15.32 5.84
C ASP A 47 -0.65 14.27 6.59
N ILE A 48 -1.48 14.70 7.54
CA ILE A 48 -2.26 13.79 8.39
C ILE A 48 -3.45 13.14 7.66
N THR A 49 -3.75 13.58 6.44
CA THR A 49 -4.77 12.92 5.59
C THR A 49 -4.23 11.61 5.02
N LYS A 50 -2.89 11.44 4.98
CA LYS A 50 -2.27 10.22 4.49
C LYS A 50 -2.25 9.12 5.56
N PRO A 51 -2.40 7.84 5.16
CA PRO A 51 -2.22 6.73 6.08
C PRO A 51 -0.84 6.73 6.73
N LEU A 52 -0.78 6.45 8.03
CA LEU A 52 0.47 6.30 8.76
C LEU A 52 1.27 5.12 8.19
N ARG A 53 2.48 5.39 7.71
CA ARG A 53 3.38 4.37 7.18
C ARG A 53 4.25 3.82 8.31
N ILE A 54 4.13 2.53 8.57
CA ILE A 54 4.89 1.82 9.61
C ILE A 54 5.74 0.75 8.95
N ALA A 55 7.05 0.76 9.21
CA ALA A 55 7.97 -0.28 8.76
C ALA A 55 8.35 -1.21 9.91
N VAL A 56 8.23 -2.53 9.69
CA VAL A 56 8.63 -3.57 10.65
C VAL A 56 9.85 -4.30 10.12
N VAL A 57 11.02 -4.06 10.72
CA VAL A 57 12.30 -4.63 10.30
C VAL A 57 12.85 -5.63 11.32
N GLY A 58 13.59 -6.64 10.84
CA GLY A 58 14.17 -7.66 11.71
C GLY A 58 14.69 -8.87 10.94
N ARG A 59 15.43 -9.74 11.63
CA ARG A 59 16.08 -10.93 11.05
C ARG A 59 15.09 -11.84 10.29
N PRO A 60 15.57 -12.65 9.34
CA PRO A 60 14.76 -13.72 8.74
C PRO A 60 14.12 -14.57 9.84
N ASN A 61 12.85 -14.93 9.66
CA ASN A 61 12.07 -15.77 10.59
C ASN A 61 11.89 -15.22 12.02
N ALA A 62 12.09 -13.91 12.24
CA ALA A 62 11.84 -13.26 13.54
C ALA A 62 10.34 -13.15 13.94
N GLY A 63 9.43 -13.72 13.15
CA GLY A 63 7.98 -13.68 13.42
C GLY A 63 7.28 -12.36 13.04
N LYS A 64 7.89 -11.54 12.17
CA LYS A 64 7.33 -10.24 11.74
C LYS A 64 5.90 -10.35 11.21
N SER A 65 5.67 -11.30 10.29
CA SER A 65 4.35 -11.50 9.69
C SER A 65 3.33 -12.04 10.69
N THR A 66 3.76 -12.91 11.61
CA THR A 66 2.91 -13.38 12.73
C THR A 66 2.49 -12.23 13.63
N LEU A 67 3.40 -11.29 13.93
CA LEU A 67 3.09 -10.10 14.71
C LEU A 67 2.07 -9.21 14.00
N ILE A 68 2.26 -8.96 12.70
CA ILE A 68 1.36 -8.13 11.91
C ILE A 68 -0.03 -8.78 11.81
N ASN A 69 -0.13 -10.08 11.53
CA ASN A 69 -1.42 -10.78 11.52
C ASN A 69 -2.15 -10.66 12.86
N ARG A 70 -1.40 -10.72 13.97
CA ARG A 70 -1.97 -10.52 15.30
C ARG A 70 -2.44 -9.08 15.56
N ILE A 71 -1.75 -8.08 15.01
CA ILE A 71 -2.15 -6.67 15.10
C ILE A 71 -3.41 -6.42 14.27
N ILE A 72 -3.51 -7.01 13.07
CA ILE A 72 -4.67 -6.87 12.17
C ILE A 72 -5.86 -7.70 12.69
N GLY A 73 -5.60 -8.81 13.40
CA GLY A 73 -6.63 -9.73 13.90
C GLY A 73 -7.05 -10.80 12.89
N GLU A 74 -6.33 -10.91 11.77
CA GLU A 74 -6.60 -11.87 10.68
C GLU A 74 -5.28 -12.41 10.09
N ASP A 75 -5.35 -13.55 9.39
CA ASP A 75 -4.18 -14.19 8.78
C ASP A 75 -3.94 -13.67 7.36
N ARG A 76 -3.55 -12.39 7.24
CA ARG A 76 -3.36 -11.71 5.94
C ARG A 76 -2.00 -11.94 5.30
N LEU A 77 -0.95 -12.07 6.11
CA LEU A 77 0.41 -12.35 5.65
C LEU A 77 0.71 -13.83 5.75
N LEU A 78 1.37 -14.37 4.73
CA LEU A 78 1.78 -15.77 4.74
C LEU A 78 2.82 -16.03 5.85
N THR A 79 2.60 -17.07 6.65
CA THR A 79 3.52 -17.49 7.71
C THR A 79 3.87 -18.98 7.55
N GLY A 80 5.10 -19.36 7.92
CA GLY A 80 5.55 -20.75 7.81
C GLY A 80 7.00 -20.93 8.29
N PRO A 81 7.45 -22.17 8.48
CA PRO A 81 8.80 -22.47 8.96
C PRO A 81 9.89 -22.27 7.88
N GLU A 82 9.48 -22.16 6.61
CA GLU A 82 10.40 -21.95 5.49
C GLU A 82 10.89 -20.50 5.42
N ALA A 83 12.21 -20.32 5.35
CA ALA A 83 12.80 -18.99 5.19
C ALA A 83 12.41 -18.39 3.83
N GLY A 84 12.00 -17.11 3.83
CA GLY A 84 11.63 -16.41 2.60
C GLY A 84 10.21 -16.66 2.10
N ILE A 85 9.36 -17.33 2.91
CA ILE A 85 7.95 -17.56 2.56
C ILE A 85 7.12 -16.26 2.43
N THR A 86 7.63 -15.17 2.99
CA THR A 86 7.04 -13.84 2.88
C THR A 86 7.69 -13.13 1.70
N ARG A 87 7.02 -13.16 0.55
CA ARG A 87 7.40 -12.35 -0.60
C ARG A 87 6.28 -11.38 -0.91
N ASP A 88 6.39 -10.18 -0.34
CA ASP A 88 6.03 -8.89 -0.97
C ASP A 88 6.43 -7.72 -0.05
N SER A 89 7.37 -6.93 -0.55
CA SER A 89 7.66 -5.49 -0.33
C SER A 89 8.70 -5.08 -1.36
#